data_AF-A0A7J7GVD4-F1
#
_entry.id   AF-A0A7J7GVD4-F1
#
_cell.length_a   1.000
_cell.length_b   1.000
_cell.length_c   1.000
_cell.angle_alpha   90.00
_cell.angle_beta   90.00
_cell.angle_gamma   90.00
#
_symmetry.space_group_name_H-M   'P 1'
#
loop_
_entity.id
_entity.type
_entity.pdbx_description
1 polymer ?
#
loop_
_entity_poly.entity_id
_entity_poly.type
_entity_poly.pdbx_seq_one_letter_code
_entity_poly.pdbx_strand_id
1 'polypeptide(L)'
;MSNLVKAMVNIHTALNQLGLAQYIQVSTPSSLAVLAVSYPPSAGIFRQELAGIMPEFLQFLASTKAPFWINAYPYFAYKDDPSGVALDYVLFNPNSGMVDPYTKLHYDNMLYAQVDAALFAIARMGFRGLEVRVSETGWPSRGDSNEFGATLENAAIYNKNLLRRQLGNEGTPMRPNMRLEVYLFALFNENLKPGPTSERNYGLFQPDESMTYNVGLTALSAASTSSASISLTSSATQEAKVGYQSLVYWMFVYLLAIELLVRRPF
;
A
#
# COMPACT_ATOMS: atom_id res chain seq x y z
N MET A 1 -14.93 -13.14 -7.06
CA MET A 1 -15.16 -11.76 -6.55
C MET A 1 -16.55 -11.55 -5.91
N SER A 2 -17.50 -12.50 -5.96
CA SER A 2 -18.89 -12.31 -5.49
C SER A 2 -19.10 -12.07 -3.99
N ASN A 3 -18.07 -12.30 -3.15
CA ASN A 3 -18.17 -12.19 -1.70
C ASN A 3 -17.50 -10.94 -1.13
N LEU A 4 -16.78 -10.16 -1.95
CA LEU A 4 -15.96 -9.05 -1.47
C LEU A 4 -16.81 -7.99 -0.75
N VAL A 5 -17.77 -7.38 -1.45
CA VAL A 5 -18.62 -6.31 -0.87
C VAL A 5 -19.45 -6.84 0.30
N LYS A 6 -19.96 -8.07 0.22
CA LYS A 6 -20.69 -8.71 1.32
C LYS A 6 -19.83 -8.83 2.58
N ALA A 7 -18.57 -9.27 2.45
CA ALA A 7 -17.65 -9.36 3.58
C ALA A 7 -17.35 -7.97 4.16
N MET A 8 -17.12 -6.97 3.31
CA MET A 8 -16.87 -5.59 3.73
C MET A 8 -18.06 -4.99 4.50
N VAL A 9 -19.28 -5.22 4.01
CA VAL A 9 -20.52 -4.81 4.70
C VAL A 9 -20.61 -5.47 6.06
N ASN A 10 -20.40 -6.78 6.17
CA ASN A 10 -20.46 -7.49 7.45
C ASN A 10 -19.42 -6.96 8.47
N ILE A 11 -18.19 -6.72 8.03
CA ILE A 11 -17.12 -6.16 8.88
C ILE A 11 -17.50 -4.75 9.33
N HIS A 12 -17.96 -3.89 8.42
CA HIS A 12 -18.37 -2.53 8.75
C HIS A 12 -19.58 -2.50 9.69
N THR A 13 -20.55 -3.39 9.51
CA THR A 13 -21.69 -3.56 10.43
C THR A 13 -21.23 -3.91 11.84
N ALA A 14 -20.28 -4.86 11.98
CA ALA A 14 -19.73 -5.20 13.29
C ALA A 14 -18.99 -4.01 13.93
N LEU A 15 -18.19 -3.26 13.15
CA LEU A 15 -17.52 -2.05 13.63
C LEU A 15 -18.52 -0.97 14.05
N ASN A 16 -19.63 -0.80 13.32
CA ASN A 16 -20.69 0.13 13.69
C ASN A 16 -21.36 -0.26 15.01
N GLN A 17 -21.67 -1.54 15.21
CA GLN A 17 -22.26 -2.05 16.45
C GLN A 17 -21.38 -1.81 17.67
N LEU A 18 -20.05 -1.80 17.48
CA LEU A 18 -19.07 -1.51 18.52
C LEU A 18 -18.74 -0.01 18.66
N GLY A 19 -19.31 0.87 17.85
CA GLY A 19 -18.99 2.31 17.83
C GLY A 19 -17.58 2.62 17.27
N LEU A 20 -16.96 1.68 16.56
CA LEU A 20 -15.58 1.78 16.06
C LEU A 20 -15.48 2.25 14.59
N ALA A 21 -16.59 2.25 13.84
CA ALA A 21 -16.58 2.55 12.41
C ALA A 21 -16.11 3.97 12.06
N GLN A 22 -16.15 4.92 13.01
CA GLN A 22 -15.60 6.27 12.83
C GLN A 22 -14.07 6.32 12.96
N TYR A 23 -13.44 5.28 13.51
CA TYR A 23 -12.00 5.17 13.70
C TYR A 23 -11.35 4.14 12.77
N ILE A 24 -12.10 3.08 12.41
CA ILE A 24 -11.62 1.97 11.59
C ILE A 24 -12.44 1.91 10.31
N GLN A 25 -11.81 2.32 9.20
CA GLN A 25 -12.40 2.26 7.88
C GLN A 25 -12.19 0.87 7.26
N VAL A 26 -13.19 0.37 6.54
CA VAL A 26 -13.13 -0.91 5.83
C VAL A 26 -12.90 -0.64 4.34
N SER A 27 -11.89 -1.26 3.76
CA SER A 27 -11.62 -1.18 2.32
C SER A 27 -10.90 -2.46 1.85
N THR A 28 -10.50 -2.52 0.58
CA THR A 28 -9.63 -3.59 0.05
C THR A 28 -8.62 -3.00 -0.93
N PRO A 29 -7.35 -3.45 -0.91
CA PRO A 29 -6.36 -3.02 -1.89
C PRO A 29 -6.63 -3.65 -3.26
N SER A 30 -6.51 -2.84 -4.30
CA SER A 30 -6.62 -3.28 -5.70
C SER A 30 -5.27 -3.17 -6.39
N SER A 31 -4.84 -4.21 -7.10
CA SER A 31 -3.75 -4.03 -8.08
C SER A 31 -4.12 -2.92 -9.05
N LEU A 32 -3.17 -2.06 -9.45
CA LEU A 32 -3.42 -1.07 -10.51
C LEU A 32 -3.91 -1.70 -11.83
N ALA A 33 -3.66 -3.00 -12.02
CA ALA A 33 -4.19 -3.77 -13.14
C ALA A 33 -5.73 -3.81 -13.21
N VAL A 34 -6.47 -3.32 -12.21
CA VAL A 34 -7.92 -3.09 -12.35
C VAL A 34 -8.26 -2.07 -13.44
N LEU A 35 -7.31 -1.24 -13.88
CA LEU A 35 -7.46 -0.32 -14.99
C LEU A 35 -7.21 -1.04 -16.33
N ALA A 36 -8.09 -0.79 -17.30
CA ALA A 36 -7.89 -1.16 -18.70
C ALA A 36 -7.04 -0.13 -19.44
N VAL A 37 -7.22 1.14 -19.12
CA VAL A 37 -6.45 2.25 -19.67
C VAL A 37 -6.00 3.13 -18.51
N SER A 38 -4.74 3.53 -18.55
CA SER A 38 -4.14 4.45 -17.55
C SER A 38 -3.27 5.53 -18.18
N TYR A 39 -3.15 5.56 -19.52
CA TYR A 39 -2.39 6.58 -20.24
C TYR A 39 -3.20 7.15 -21.42
N PRO A 40 -3.30 8.49 -21.56
CA PRO A 40 -2.94 9.47 -20.52
C PRO A 40 -3.86 9.31 -19.29
N PRO A 41 -3.52 9.84 -18.10
CA PRO A 41 -4.31 9.61 -16.87
C PRO A 41 -5.79 9.95 -17.00
N SER A 42 -6.13 11.02 -17.71
CA SER A 42 -7.53 11.40 -17.97
C SER A 42 -8.34 10.37 -18.74
N ALA A 43 -7.68 9.47 -19.47
CA ALA A 43 -8.29 8.34 -20.15
C ALA A 43 -8.55 7.15 -19.22
N GLY A 44 -8.21 7.24 -17.93
CA GLY A 44 -8.41 6.20 -16.92
C GLY A 44 -9.80 5.55 -16.95
N ILE A 45 -9.85 4.22 -17.08
CA ILE A 45 -11.08 3.41 -17.07
C ILE A 45 -10.79 2.02 -16.47
N PHE A 46 -11.71 1.52 -15.65
CA PHE A 46 -11.66 0.14 -15.13
C PHE A 46 -11.90 -0.91 -16.21
N ARG A 47 -11.33 -2.10 -16.03
CA ARG A 47 -11.59 -3.24 -16.91
C ARG A 47 -13.08 -3.60 -16.94
N GLN A 48 -13.58 -3.93 -18.13
CA GLN A 48 -14.98 -4.29 -18.35
C GLN A 48 -15.40 -5.51 -17.52
N GLU A 49 -14.49 -6.45 -17.29
CA GLU A 49 -14.71 -7.63 -16.43
C GLU A 49 -15.07 -7.28 -14.97
N LEU A 50 -14.72 -6.06 -14.53
CA LEU A 50 -15.03 -5.56 -13.18
C LEU A 50 -16.36 -4.80 -13.13
N ALA A 51 -17.06 -4.61 -14.24
CA ALA A 51 -18.31 -3.84 -14.30
C ALA A 51 -19.41 -4.38 -13.37
N GLY A 52 -19.37 -5.67 -13.03
CA GLY A 52 -20.31 -6.29 -12.10
C GLY A 52 -20.03 -6.00 -10.61
N ILE A 53 -18.78 -5.74 -10.22
CA ILE A 53 -18.39 -5.60 -8.80
C ILE A 53 -17.92 -4.18 -8.45
N MET A 54 -17.29 -3.48 -9.39
CA MET A 54 -16.72 -2.16 -9.16
C MET A 54 -17.77 -1.11 -8.73
N PRO A 55 -18.99 -1.05 -9.32
CA PRO A 55 -20.00 -0.09 -8.87
C PRO A 55 -20.42 -0.32 -7.41
N GLU A 56 -20.67 -1.58 -7.01
CA GLU A 56 -21.04 -1.92 -5.64
C GLU A 56 -19.91 -1.60 -4.65
N PHE A 57 -18.67 -1.89 -5.04
CA PHE A 57 -17.50 -1.58 -4.23
C PHE A 57 -17.31 -0.08 -4.03
N LEU A 58 -17.34 0.71 -5.11
CA LEU A 58 -17.22 2.17 -5.02
C LEU A 58 -18.39 2.80 -4.24
N GLN A 59 -19.60 2.26 -4.38
CA GLN A 59 -20.76 2.70 -3.61
C GLN A 59 -20.58 2.47 -2.11
N PHE A 60 -20.06 1.30 -1.72
CA PHE A 60 -19.72 0.99 -0.33
C PHE A 60 -18.69 1.99 0.21
N LEU A 61 -17.58 2.20 -0.51
CA LEU A 61 -16.53 3.12 -0.11
C LEU A 61 -17.05 4.56 0.04
N ALA A 62 -17.85 5.03 -0.92
CA ALA A 62 -18.46 6.35 -0.86
C ALA A 62 -19.40 6.51 0.34
N SER A 63 -20.23 5.50 0.64
CA SER A 63 -21.16 5.55 1.78
C SER A 63 -20.47 5.51 3.14
N THR A 64 -19.30 4.87 3.22
CA THR A 64 -18.52 4.70 4.45
C THR A 64 -17.36 5.70 4.57
N LYS A 65 -17.19 6.56 3.56
CA LYS A 65 -16.08 7.52 3.42
C LYS A 65 -14.70 6.86 3.46
N ALA A 66 -14.61 5.58 3.10
CA ALA A 66 -13.36 4.85 3.02
C ALA A 66 -12.65 5.13 1.68
N PRO A 67 -11.31 5.19 1.66
CA PRO A 67 -10.54 5.41 0.42
C PRO A 67 -10.50 4.15 -0.45
N PHE A 68 -10.27 4.37 -1.75
CA PHE A 68 -9.92 3.32 -2.70
C PHE A 68 -8.40 3.10 -2.67
N TRP A 69 -7.96 1.92 -2.24
CA TRP A 69 -6.55 1.60 -2.13
C TRP A 69 -6.03 0.93 -3.40
N ILE A 70 -4.88 1.40 -3.91
CA ILE A 70 -4.18 0.80 -5.05
C ILE A 70 -2.77 0.33 -4.68
N ASN A 71 -2.39 -0.83 -5.22
CA ASN A 71 -1.00 -1.28 -5.29
C ASN A 71 -0.47 -0.81 -6.65
N ALA A 72 0.41 0.19 -6.65
CA ALA A 72 0.85 0.91 -7.85
C ALA A 72 2.38 0.92 -7.92
N TYR A 73 2.94 0.35 -8.99
CA TYR A 73 4.38 0.16 -9.15
C TYR A 73 4.84 0.71 -10.51
N PRO A 74 5.43 1.92 -10.54
CA PRO A 74 6.12 2.43 -11.72
C PRO A 74 7.21 1.47 -12.25
N TYR A 75 7.81 0.67 -11.36
CA TYR A 75 8.76 -0.37 -11.70
C TYR A 75 8.27 -1.29 -12.82
N PHE A 76 7.03 -1.78 -12.76
CA PHE A 76 6.55 -2.75 -13.76
C PHE A 76 6.44 -2.14 -15.16
N ALA A 77 6.03 -0.87 -15.26
CA ALA A 77 5.99 -0.17 -16.55
C ALA A 77 7.40 -0.03 -17.16
N TYR A 78 8.39 0.31 -16.35
CA TYR A 78 9.78 0.38 -16.80
C TYR A 78 10.38 -0.99 -17.12
N LYS A 79 10.08 -2.00 -16.31
CA LYS A 79 10.54 -3.38 -16.55
C LYS A 79 10.05 -3.90 -17.90
N ASP A 80 8.82 -3.59 -18.27
CA ASP A 80 8.17 -4.08 -19.49
C ASP A 80 8.56 -3.27 -20.75
N ASP A 81 8.82 -1.97 -20.61
CA ASP A 81 9.28 -1.12 -21.71
C ASP A 81 10.37 -0.12 -21.27
N PRO A 82 11.61 -0.59 -21.05
CA PRO A 82 12.72 0.28 -20.62
C PRO A 82 13.18 1.26 -21.70
N SER A 83 12.74 1.07 -22.95
CA SER A 83 13.03 1.95 -24.09
C SER A 83 12.04 3.11 -24.26
N GLY A 84 10.76 2.88 -23.97
CA GLY A 84 9.70 3.88 -24.08
C GLY A 84 9.38 4.58 -22.76
N VAL A 85 9.67 3.95 -21.62
CA VAL A 85 9.48 4.56 -20.30
C VAL A 85 10.82 5.11 -19.78
N ALA A 86 10.92 6.43 -19.64
CA ALA A 86 12.12 7.07 -19.11
C ALA A 86 12.36 6.68 -17.65
N LEU A 87 13.58 6.23 -17.32
CA LEU A 87 13.94 5.81 -15.97
C LEU A 87 13.76 6.95 -14.94
N ASP A 88 14.15 8.18 -15.30
CA ASP A 88 14.01 9.32 -14.38
C ASP A 88 12.54 9.64 -14.02
N TYR A 89 11.61 9.39 -14.96
CA TYR A 89 10.18 9.60 -14.75
C TYR A 89 9.58 8.61 -13.74
N VAL A 90 10.08 7.37 -13.72
CA VAL A 90 9.62 6.34 -12.78
C VAL A 90 10.37 6.36 -11.45
N LEU A 91 11.54 7.00 -11.38
CA LEU A 91 12.36 7.16 -10.17
C LEU A 91 12.14 8.48 -9.41
N PHE A 92 11.20 9.32 -9.85
CA PHE A 92 10.98 10.68 -9.32
C PHE A 92 12.20 11.62 -9.46
N ASN A 93 13.14 11.31 -10.35
CA ASN A 93 14.28 12.18 -10.64
C ASN A 93 13.81 13.39 -11.47
N PRO A 94 14.58 14.49 -11.52
CA PRO A 94 14.29 15.60 -12.42
C PRO A 94 14.19 15.12 -13.87
N ASN A 95 13.06 15.38 -14.52
CA ASN A 95 12.80 15.01 -15.92
C ASN A 95 11.76 15.97 -16.53
N SER A 96 11.50 15.85 -17.83
CA SER A 96 10.50 16.70 -18.50
C SER A 96 9.05 16.39 -18.11
N GLY A 97 8.81 15.24 -17.49
CA GLY A 97 7.49 14.71 -17.19
C GLY A 97 6.69 14.42 -18.46
N MET A 98 5.38 14.30 -18.28
CA MET A 98 4.41 14.27 -19.35
C MET A 98 3.25 15.22 -19.04
N VAL A 99 2.64 15.76 -20.09
CA VAL A 99 1.46 16.62 -19.98
C VAL A 99 0.27 15.84 -20.50
N ASP A 100 -0.75 15.65 -19.65
CA ASP A 100 -1.99 15.04 -20.08
C ASP A 100 -2.67 15.94 -21.15
N PRO A 101 -2.94 15.42 -22.36
CA PRO A 101 -3.36 16.24 -23.49
C PRO A 101 -4.75 16.85 -23.32
N TYR A 102 -5.59 16.29 -22.44
CA TYR A 102 -6.97 16.74 -22.24
C TYR A 102 -7.11 17.67 -21.05
N THR A 103 -6.46 17.34 -19.93
CA THR A 103 -6.56 18.08 -18.66
C THR A 103 -5.47 19.14 -18.50
N LYS A 104 -4.39 19.05 -19.28
CA LYS A 104 -3.19 19.88 -19.19
C LYS A 104 -2.43 19.77 -17.86
N LEU A 105 -2.79 18.78 -17.04
CA LEU A 105 -2.03 18.45 -15.84
C LEU A 105 -0.65 17.92 -16.25
N HIS A 106 0.39 18.47 -15.63
CA HIS A 106 1.76 18.00 -15.78
C HIS A 106 2.08 17.00 -14.69
N TYR A 107 2.61 15.85 -15.09
CA TYR A 107 3.06 14.79 -14.21
C TYR A 107 4.56 14.65 -14.39
N ASP A 108 5.33 15.00 -13.37
CA ASP A 108 6.77 14.83 -13.34
C ASP A 108 7.20 13.43 -12.88
N ASN A 109 6.26 12.60 -12.45
CA ASN A 109 6.49 11.21 -12.06
C ASN A 109 5.31 10.29 -12.41
N MET A 110 5.59 9.00 -12.58
CA MET A 110 4.59 8.02 -12.98
C MET A 110 3.63 7.63 -11.86
N LEU A 111 4.06 7.55 -10.60
CA LEU A 111 3.18 7.12 -9.51
C LEU A 111 1.95 8.04 -9.41
N TYR A 112 2.17 9.35 -9.52
CA TYR A 112 1.08 10.33 -9.43
C TYR A 112 0.16 10.26 -10.65
N ALA A 113 0.72 9.98 -11.83
CA ALA A 113 -0.06 9.73 -13.04
C ALA A 113 -0.94 8.47 -12.89
N GLN A 114 -0.44 7.41 -12.25
CA GLN A 114 -1.18 6.18 -11.98
C GLN A 114 -2.32 6.40 -10.97
N VAL A 115 -2.07 7.17 -9.89
CA VAL A 115 -3.10 7.56 -8.92
C VAL A 115 -4.20 8.38 -9.57
N ASP A 116 -3.83 9.38 -10.38
CA ASP A 116 -4.82 10.22 -11.05
C ASP A 116 -5.59 9.44 -12.12
N ALA A 117 -4.97 8.46 -12.80
CA ALA A 117 -5.69 7.54 -13.68
C ALA A 117 -6.79 6.76 -12.96
N ALA A 118 -6.52 6.28 -11.73
CA ALA A 118 -7.54 5.65 -10.89
C ALA A 118 -8.64 6.64 -10.49
N LEU A 119 -8.28 7.88 -10.11
CA LEU A 119 -9.26 8.94 -9.81
C LEU A 119 -10.17 9.25 -11.01
N PHE A 120 -9.63 9.32 -12.23
CA PHE A 120 -10.43 9.50 -13.44
C PHE A 120 -11.36 8.31 -13.71
N ALA A 121 -10.89 7.08 -13.53
CA ALA A 121 -11.72 5.87 -13.67
C ALA A 121 -12.89 5.86 -12.67
N ILE A 122 -12.63 6.21 -11.40
CA ILE A 122 -13.65 6.35 -10.35
C ILE A 122 -14.65 7.46 -10.69
N ALA A 123 -14.16 8.61 -11.16
CA ALA A 123 -15.02 9.73 -11.54
C ALA A 123 -15.95 9.39 -12.72
N ARG A 124 -15.49 8.59 -13.70
CA ARG A 124 -16.31 8.08 -14.82
C ARG A 124 -17.42 7.14 -14.36
N MET A 125 -17.20 6.44 -13.24
CA MET A 125 -18.22 5.61 -12.59
C MET A 125 -19.23 6.42 -11.76
N GLY A 126 -19.13 7.75 -11.74
CA GLY A 126 -20.04 8.64 -11.00
C GLY A 126 -19.61 8.95 -9.57
N PHE A 127 -18.50 8.37 -9.11
CA PHE A 127 -18.04 8.51 -7.73
C PHE A 127 -17.01 9.63 -7.54
N ARG A 128 -17.33 10.82 -8.06
CA ARG A 128 -16.46 11.99 -7.92
C ARG A 128 -16.29 12.31 -6.43
N GLY A 129 -15.05 12.47 -5.98
CA GLY A 129 -14.75 12.81 -4.59
C GLY A 129 -14.23 11.66 -3.73
N LEU A 130 -14.32 10.41 -4.20
CA LEU A 130 -13.64 9.29 -3.54
C LEU A 130 -12.13 9.53 -3.55
N GLU A 131 -11.51 9.34 -2.39
CA GLU A 131 -10.06 9.43 -2.21
C GLU A 131 -9.40 8.15 -2.76
N VAL A 132 -8.23 8.31 -3.39
CA VAL A 132 -7.35 7.21 -3.78
C VAL A 132 -6.09 7.29 -2.93
N ARG A 133 -5.68 6.17 -2.36
CA ARG A 133 -4.43 6.03 -1.59
C ARG A 133 -3.62 4.86 -2.12
N VAL A 134 -2.32 4.85 -1.86
CA VAL A 134 -1.42 3.79 -2.32
C VAL A 134 -1.14 2.83 -1.17
N SER A 135 -1.67 1.62 -1.24
CA SER A 135 -1.48 0.58 -0.22
C SER A 135 -0.15 -0.14 -0.38
N GLU A 136 0.41 -0.18 -1.58
CA GLU A 136 1.73 -0.76 -1.83
C GLU A 136 2.40 -0.07 -3.02
N THR A 137 3.66 0.32 -2.82
CA THR A 137 4.56 0.72 -3.90
C THR A 137 6.01 0.53 -3.47
N GLY A 138 6.92 0.28 -4.40
CA GLY A 138 8.31 0.06 -4.10
C GLY A 138 9.11 -0.29 -5.35
N TRP A 139 10.39 -0.57 -5.15
CA TRP A 139 11.31 -0.91 -6.23
C TRP A 139 12.29 -2.00 -5.78
N PRO A 140 12.42 -3.10 -6.53
CA PRO A 140 13.26 -4.21 -6.11
C PRO A 140 14.74 -3.88 -6.27
N SER A 141 15.54 -4.24 -5.26
CA SER A 141 16.99 -4.02 -5.22
C SER A 141 17.79 -5.03 -6.05
N ARG A 142 17.16 -6.12 -6.48
CA ARG A 142 17.77 -7.17 -7.29
C ARG A 142 16.69 -7.93 -8.03
N GLY A 143 16.92 -8.27 -9.28
CA GLY A 143 16.03 -9.12 -10.08
C GLY A 143 16.80 -10.11 -10.95
N ASP A 144 16.05 -10.91 -11.71
CA ASP A 144 16.54 -11.78 -12.77
C ASP A 144 17.04 -10.95 -13.99
N SER A 145 17.68 -11.60 -14.96
CA SER A 145 18.29 -10.90 -16.10
C SER A 145 17.31 -10.14 -17.01
N ASN A 146 16.02 -10.49 -16.95
CA ASN A 146 14.93 -9.84 -17.69
C ASN A 146 14.13 -8.84 -16.82
N GLU A 147 14.56 -8.59 -15.58
CA GLU A 147 13.91 -7.69 -14.64
C GLU A 147 14.57 -6.30 -14.66
N PHE A 148 14.55 -5.66 -15.83
CA PHE A 148 15.24 -4.40 -16.08
C PHE A 148 14.94 -3.34 -15.02
N GLY A 149 15.98 -2.65 -14.57
CA GLY A 149 15.90 -1.63 -13.54
C GLY A 149 15.93 -2.15 -12.10
N ALA A 150 15.81 -3.45 -11.84
CA ALA A 150 15.90 -4.03 -10.49
C ALA A 150 17.34 -4.02 -9.95
N THR A 151 17.79 -2.86 -9.48
CA THR A 151 19.13 -2.63 -8.94
C THR A 151 19.07 -1.96 -7.58
N LEU A 152 20.11 -2.17 -6.78
CA LEU A 152 20.26 -1.57 -5.45
C LEU A 152 20.18 -0.04 -5.51
N GLU A 153 20.80 0.55 -6.53
CA GLU A 153 20.83 1.99 -6.77
C GLU A 153 19.44 2.54 -7.07
N ASN A 154 18.71 1.93 -8.02
CA ASN A 154 17.38 2.38 -8.39
C ASN A 154 16.38 2.21 -7.23
N ALA A 155 16.50 1.13 -6.45
CA ALA A 155 15.68 0.92 -5.26
C ALA A 155 15.91 2.00 -4.21
N ALA A 156 17.17 2.36 -3.97
CA ALA A 156 17.52 3.46 -3.06
C ALA A 156 17.00 4.80 -3.55
N ILE A 157 17.12 5.10 -4.85
CA ILE A 157 16.63 6.36 -5.45
C ILE A 157 15.12 6.46 -5.34
N TYR A 158 14.38 5.45 -5.81
CA TYR A 158 12.91 5.44 -5.82
C TYR A 158 12.35 5.69 -4.41
N ASN A 159 12.77 4.88 -3.45
CA ASN A 159 12.25 4.92 -2.09
C ASN A 159 12.67 6.20 -1.34
N LYS A 160 13.89 6.70 -1.56
CA LYS A 160 14.36 7.98 -0.98
C LYS A 160 13.61 9.18 -1.55
N ASN A 161 13.39 9.21 -2.87
CA ASN A 161 12.66 10.32 -3.50
C ASN A 161 11.19 10.31 -3.11
N LEU A 162 10.55 9.13 -3.06
CA LEU A 162 9.20 8.99 -2.55
C LEU A 162 9.09 9.49 -1.10
N LEU A 163 10.01 9.08 -0.21
CA LEU A 163 10.06 9.56 1.18
C LEU A 163 10.16 11.09 1.25
N ARG A 164 11.03 11.71 0.44
CA ARG A 164 11.17 13.18 0.38
C ARG A 164 9.87 13.87 -0.01
N ARG A 165 9.17 13.37 -1.04
CA ARG A 165 7.87 13.94 -1.46
C ARG A 165 6.79 13.77 -0.38
N GLN A 166 6.80 12.63 0.30
CA GLN A 166 5.89 12.37 1.42
C GLN A 166 6.13 13.30 2.62
N LEU A 167 7.38 13.61 2.95
CA LEU A 167 7.73 14.61 3.98
C LEU A 167 7.34 16.03 3.58
N GLY A 168 7.29 16.31 2.27
CA GLY A 168 6.76 17.55 1.70
C GLY A 168 5.23 17.65 1.72
N ASN A 169 4.51 16.63 2.23
CA ASN A 169 3.05 16.51 2.17
C ASN A 169 2.49 16.63 0.74
N GLU A 170 3.24 16.18 -0.26
CA GLU A 170 2.90 16.38 -1.66
C GLU A 170 1.68 15.55 -2.07
N GLY A 171 0.78 16.18 -2.85
CA GLY A 171 -0.36 15.54 -3.50
C GLY A 171 -0.12 15.29 -4.99
N THR A 172 -1.08 14.66 -5.67
CA THR A 172 -1.01 14.49 -7.13
C THR A 172 -1.40 15.78 -7.88
N PRO A 173 -1.09 15.92 -9.18
CA PRO A 173 -1.52 17.07 -9.97
C PRO A 173 -3.03 17.32 -9.95
N MET A 174 -3.87 16.28 -9.91
CA MET A 174 -5.33 16.42 -9.79
C MET A 174 -5.78 16.80 -8.36
N ARG A 175 -4.99 16.49 -7.34
CA ARG A 175 -5.28 16.75 -5.92
C ARG A 175 -4.07 17.40 -5.21
N PRO A 176 -3.60 18.58 -5.63
CA PRO A 176 -2.35 19.15 -5.13
C PRO A 176 -2.41 19.57 -3.66
N ASN A 177 -3.62 19.84 -3.15
CA ASN A 177 -3.87 20.29 -1.78
C ASN A 177 -4.21 19.13 -0.82
N MET A 178 -4.06 17.89 -1.25
CA MET A 178 -4.34 16.70 -0.45
C MET A 178 -3.14 15.78 -0.55
N ARG A 179 -2.40 15.62 0.57
CA ARG A 179 -1.27 14.70 0.65
C ARG A 179 -1.71 13.31 0.18
N LEU A 180 -0.94 12.72 -0.71
CA LEU A 180 -1.14 11.33 -1.10
C LEU A 180 -0.63 10.41 0.03
N GLU A 181 -1.50 9.61 0.63
CA GLU A 181 -1.07 8.58 1.58
C GLU A 181 -0.52 7.36 0.82
N VAL A 182 0.68 6.93 1.21
CA VAL A 182 1.44 5.86 0.55
C VAL A 182 2.08 4.95 1.58
N TYR A 183 1.93 3.65 1.40
CA TYR A 183 2.68 2.61 2.12
C TYR A 183 3.76 2.03 1.22
N LEU A 184 4.99 2.01 1.73
CA LEU A 184 6.15 1.47 1.04
C LEU A 184 6.19 -0.05 1.22
N PHE A 185 6.28 -0.76 0.11
CA PHE A 185 6.49 -2.20 0.03
C PHE A 185 7.99 -2.47 -0.21
N ALA A 186 8.72 -3.09 0.72
CA ALA A 186 8.31 -3.55 2.05
C ALA A 186 9.39 -3.28 3.09
N LEU A 187 9.10 -3.60 4.35
CA LEU A 187 10.08 -3.41 5.42
C LEU A 187 11.29 -4.36 5.25
N PHE A 188 11.05 -5.64 4.96
CA PHE A 188 12.09 -6.66 4.87
C PHE A 188 12.12 -7.36 3.51
N ASN A 189 13.28 -7.90 3.15
CA ASN A 189 13.38 -8.89 2.08
C ASN A 189 12.71 -10.18 2.52
N GLU A 190 11.75 -10.67 1.74
CA GLU A 190 10.93 -11.85 2.07
C GLU A 190 11.39 -13.07 1.26
N ASN A 191 12.34 -13.82 1.80
CA ASN A 191 13.02 -14.92 1.09
C ASN A 191 12.11 -16.09 0.67
N LEU A 192 10.92 -16.23 1.27
CA LEU A 192 9.94 -17.27 0.94
C LEU A 192 8.94 -16.85 -0.16
N LYS A 193 9.01 -15.62 -0.68
CA LYS A 193 8.11 -15.19 -1.75
C LYS A 193 8.34 -16.03 -3.03
N PRO A 194 7.27 -16.58 -3.63
CA PRO A 194 7.37 -17.28 -4.91
C PRO A 194 7.62 -16.29 -6.06
N GLY A 195 7.89 -16.80 -7.25
CA GLY A 195 8.06 -15.98 -8.45
C GLY A 195 9.50 -15.54 -8.70
N PRO A 196 9.71 -14.47 -9.49
CA PRO A 196 11.03 -14.03 -9.92
C PRO A 196 11.89 -13.51 -8.77
N THR A 197 13.18 -13.29 -9.02
CA THR A 197 14.11 -12.82 -7.99
C THR A 197 13.69 -11.49 -7.38
N SER A 198 13.11 -10.57 -8.15
CA SER A 198 12.62 -9.28 -7.64
C SER A 198 11.69 -9.41 -6.44
N GLU A 199 10.77 -10.38 -6.44
CA GLU A 199 9.78 -10.58 -5.38
C GLU A 199 10.42 -10.72 -3.99
N ARG A 200 11.64 -11.27 -3.92
CA ARG A 200 12.37 -11.50 -2.67
C ARG A 200 13.25 -10.32 -2.24
N ASN A 201 13.28 -9.22 -3.00
CA ASN A 201 14.28 -8.16 -2.90
C ASN A 201 13.71 -6.72 -2.81
N TYR A 202 12.46 -6.55 -2.35
CA TYR A 202 11.81 -5.24 -2.16
C TYR A 202 12.11 -4.55 -0.82
N GLY A 203 12.72 -5.26 0.14
CA GLY A 203 12.90 -4.79 1.50
C GLY A 203 13.85 -3.61 1.64
N LEU A 204 13.47 -2.64 2.47
CA LEU A 204 14.39 -1.62 2.98
C LEU A 204 15.50 -2.23 3.85
N PHE A 205 15.18 -3.34 4.52
CA PHE A 205 16.07 -4.09 5.41
C PHE A 205 16.17 -5.57 5.00
N GLN A 206 17.26 -6.20 5.40
CA GLN A 206 17.43 -7.64 5.40
C GLN A 206 16.74 -8.26 6.63
N PRO A 207 16.46 -9.58 6.63
CA PRO A 207 15.86 -10.25 7.79
C PRO A 207 16.67 -10.15 9.09
N ASP A 208 17.98 -9.85 9.01
CA ASP A 208 18.87 -9.63 10.16
C ASP A 208 18.90 -8.17 10.64
N GLU A 209 17.95 -7.35 10.20
CA GLU A 209 17.79 -5.92 10.52
C GLU A 209 18.87 -5.01 9.93
N SER A 210 19.84 -5.55 9.18
CA SER A 210 20.76 -4.71 8.41
C SER A 210 20.02 -3.99 7.28
N MET A 211 20.41 -2.74 6.99
CA MET A 211 19.81 -2.00 5.87
C MET A 211 20.22 -2.64 4.54
N THR A 212 19.25 -2.88 3.66
CA THR A 212 19.53 -3.22 2.25
C THR A 212 20.18 -2.02 1.57
N TYR A 213 19.63 -0.82 1.79
CA TYR A 213 20.13 0.46 1.31
C TYR A 213 19.60 1.60 2.19
N ASN A 214 20.31 2.74 2.22
CA ASN A 214 19.94 3.87 3.06
C ASN A 214 19.02 4.86 2.33
N VAL A 215 17.77 4.96 2.77
CA VAL A 215 16.78 5.91 2.25
C VAL A 215 16.72 7.23 3.03
N GLY A 216 17.52 7.39 4.09
CA GLY A 216 17.64 8.62 4.88
C GLY A 216 16.79 8.68 6.16
N LEU A 217 16.20 7.57 6.60
CA LEU A 217 15.34 7.53 7.81
C LEU A 217 16.08 7.95 9.09
N THR A 218 17.36 7.60 9.24
CA THR A 218 18.18 7.93 10.42
C THR A 218 18.58 9.40 10.50
N ALA A 219 18.77 10.08 9.36
CA ALA A 219 19.01 11.52 9.33
C ALA A 219 17.75 12.30 9.72
N LEU A 220 16.58 11.76 9.38
CA LEU A 220 15.28 12.35 9.73
C LEU A 220 14.96 12.21 11.21
N SER A 221 15.32 11.09 11.86
CA SER A 221 15.13 10.92 13.31
C SER A 221 16.01 11.86 14.15
N ALA A 222 17.18 12.23 13.64
CA ALA A 222 18.06 13.21 14.28
C ALA A 222 17.58 14.66 14.08
N ALA A 223 16.91 14.94 12.95
CA ALA A 223 16.33 16.26 12.65
C ALA A 223 14.93 16.47 13.28
N SER A 224 14.23 15.40 13.67
CA SER A 224 12.85 15.45 14.18
C SER A 224 12.73 15.77 15.68
N THR A 225 13.67 16.52 16.27
CA THR A 225 13.48 17.12 17.61
C THR A 225 12.40 18.22 17.63
N SER A 226 11.74 18.48 16.50
CA SER A 226 10.51 19.28 16.41
C SER A 226 9.32 18.43 15.92
N SER A 227 8.46 18.01 16.85
CA SER A 227 7.03 17.64 16.78
C SER A 227 6.38 17.04 15.51
N ALA A 228 7.11 16.44 14.58
CA ALA A 228 6.51 15.64 13.51
C ALA A 228 6.38 14.18 13.99
N SER A 229 5.18 13.81 14.44
CA SER A 229 4.85 12.44 14.81
C SER A 229 4.87 11.55 13.56
N ILE A 230 5.94 10.78 13.37
CA ILE A 230 5.90 9.62 12.48
C ILE A 230 5.15 8.53 13.27
N SER A 231 3.88 8.30 12.93
CA SER A 231 3.13 7.15 13.46
C SER A 231 3.68 5.86 12.86
N LEU A 232 4.72 5.31 13.48
CA LEU A 232 5.05 3.90 13.38
C LEU A 232 4.09 3.16 14.31
N THR A 233 2.88 2.86 13.86
CA THR A 233 2.01 1.94 14.57
C THR A 233 2.55 0.52 14.40
N SER A 234 3.56 0.18 15.21
CA SER A 234 3.84 -1.20 15.55
C SER A 234 2.76 -1.64 16.53
N SER A 235 1.92 -2.59 16.14
CA SER A 235 0.96 -3.25 17.03
C SER A 235 1.62 -4.29 17.95
N ALA A 236 2.95 -4.40 17.95
CA ALA A 236 3.65 -5.27 18.88
C ALA A 236 3.86 -4.52 20.20
N THR A 237 3.03 -4.83 21.20
CA THR A 237 3.34 -4.54 22.59
C THR A 237 4.68 -5.18 22.95
N GLN A 238 5.63 -4.38 23.44
CA GLN A 238 6.78 -4.92 24.17
C GLN A 238 6.23 -5.63 25.41
N GLU A 239 6.11 -6.95 25.35
CA GLU A 239 6.00 -7.75 26.56
C GLU A 239 7.32 -7.65 27.31
N ALA A 240 7.27 -6.99 28.47
CA ALA A 240 8.28 -7.18 29.50
C ALA A 240 8.36 -8.68 29.79
N LYS A 241 9.58 -9.22 29.83
CA LYS A 241 9.87 -10.60 30.25
C LYS A 241 9.39 -10.84 31.68
N VAL A 242 8.11 -11.13 31.85
CA VAL A 242 7.51 -11.59 33.10
C VAL A 242 6.60 -12.77 32.78
N GLY A 243 7.13 -13.97 33.02
CA GLY A 243 6.28 -15.09 33.45
C GLY A 243 5.63 -15.99 32.39
N TYR A 244 6.33 -16.41 31.33
CA TYR A 244 5.87 -17.52 30.46
C TYR A 244 5.58 -18.83 31.23
N GLN A 245 6.09 -18.97 32.47
CA GLN A 245 5.80 -20.14 33.31
C GLN A 245 4.41 -20.11 33.97
N SER A 246 3.77 -18.95 34.14
CA SER A 246 2.47 -18.86 34.83
C SER A 246 1.31 -19.28 33.94
N LEU A 247 1.28 -18.80 32.69
CA LEU A 247 0.20 -19.08 31.73
C LEU A 247 0.09 -20.55 31.35
N VAL A 248 1.23 -21.22 31.13
CA VAL A 248 1.25 -22.66 30.83
C VAL A 248 0.74 -23.47 32.03
N TYR A 249 1.10 -23.07 33.25
CA TYR A 249 0.65 -23.72 34.49
C TYR A 249 -0.88 -23.59 34.68
N TRP A 250 -1.43 -22.40 34.45
CA TRP A 250 -2.88 -22.18 34.53
C TRP A 250 -3.67 -22.90 33.42
N MET A 251 -3.08 -23.04 32.23
CA MET A 251 -3.70 -23.78 31.13
C MET A 251 -3.80 -25.29 31.43
N PHE A 252 -2.77 -25.88 32.05
CA PHE A 252 -2.81 -27.27 32.51
C PHE A 252 -3.81 -27.49 33.66
N VAL A 253 -3.91 -26.56 34.61
CA VAL A 253 -4.90 -26.63 35.69
C VAL A 253 -6.34 -26.56 35.15
N TYR A 254 -6.60 -25.71 34.15
CA TYR A 254 -7.92 -25.62 33.51
C TYR A 254 -8.27 -26.89 32.72
N LEU A 255 -7.32 -27.47 31.99
CA LEU A 255 -7.54 -28.72 31.24
C LEU A 255 -7.82 -29.91 32.18
N LEU A 256 -7.11 -30.02 33.30
CA LEU A 256 -7.36 -31.03 34.34
C LEU A 256 -8.72 -30.85 35.03
N ALA A 257 -9.15 -29.61 35.28
CA ALA A 257 -10.46 -29.33 35.86
C ALA A 257 -11.62 -29.70 34.90
N ILE A 258 -11.42 -29.50 33.59
CA ILE A 258 -12.41 -29.86 32.56
C ILE A 258 -12.52 -31.39 32.41
N GLU A 259 -11.41 -32.14 32.44
CA GLU A 259 -11.46 -33.61 32.41
C GLU A 259 -12.15 -34.21 33.65
N LEU A 260 -12.04 -33.57 34.81
CA LEU A 260 -12.74 -34.00 36.04
C LEU A 260 -14.24 -33.68 36.03
N LEU A 261 -14.66 -32.65 35.30
CA LEU A 261 -16.07 -32.28 35.11
C LEU A 261 -16.79 -33.17 34.08
N VAL A 262 -16.06 -33.68 33.09
CA VAL A 262 -16.61 -34.56 32.03
C VAL A 262 -16.71 -36.03 32.47
N ARG A 263 -16.04 -36.43 33.57
CA ARG A 263 -16.05 -37.82 34.10
C ARG A 263 -17.00 -38.06 35.29
N ARG A 264 -18.14 -37.36 35.38
CA ARG A 264 -19.23 -37.79 36.29
C ARG A 264 -20.22 -38.68 35.53
N PRO A 265 -20.38 -39.97 35.92
CA PRO A 265 -21.41 -40.82 35.34
C PRO A 265 -22.77 -40.41 35.93
N PHE A 266 -23.82 -40.48 35.10
CA PHE A 266 -25.14 -40.87 35.62
C PHE A 266 -25.12 -42.36 35.94
#